data_AF-A0AAW0ILB8-F1
#
_entry.id   AF-A0AAW0ILB8-F1
#
_cell.length_a   1.000
_cell.length_b   1.000
_cell.length_c   1.000
_cell.angle_alpha   90.00
_cell.angle_beta   90.00
_cell.angle_gamma   90.00
#
_symmetry.space_group_name_H-M   'P 1'
#
loop_
_entity.id
_entity.type
_entity.pdbx_description
1 polymer ?
#
loop_
_entity_poly.entity_id
_entity_poly.type
_entity_poly.pdbx_seq_one_letter_code
_entity_poly.pdbx_strand_id
1 'polypeptide(L)' 'MYPLIIISFCFPYSFDDSNTEELRVAIRKSDVDVNLFYFDPRCIDWEDYIMNTHIPGLRKYSMKP' A
#
# COMPACT_ATOMS: atom_id res chain seq x y z
N MET A 1 -21.22 -14.71 -1.33
CA MET A 1 -21.72 -13.98 -2.52
C MET A 1 -21.79 -12.47 -2.30
N TYR A 2 -22.08 -11.97 -1.09
CA TYR A 2 -22.18 -10.53 -0.79
C TYR A 2 -20.86 -9.72 -0.62
N PRO A 3 -19.69 -10.27 -0.23
CA PRO A 3 -18.50 -9.41 -0.01
C PRO A 3 -17.79 -9.01 -1.31
N LEU A 4 -17.94 -9.78 -2.40
CA LEU A 4 -17.24 -9.53 -3.67
C LEU A 4 -17.78 -8.30 -4.43
N ILE A 5 -19.07 -7.99 -4.27
CA ILE A 5 -19.72 -6.87 -4.96
C ILE A 5 -19.29 -5.52 -4.37
N ILE A 6 -19.01 -5.47 -3.07
CA ILE A 6 -18.59 -4.23 -2.38
C ILE A 6 -17.15 -3.85 -2.78
N ILE A 7 -16.26 -4.83 -2.92
CA ILE A 7 -14.87 -4.61 -3.34
C ILE A 7 -14.82 -4.10 -4.79
N SER A 8 -15.65 -4.68 -5.68
CA SER A 8 -15.75 -4.26 -7.09
C SER A 8 -16.29 -2.84 -7.28
N PHE A 9 -17.06 -2.30 -6.34
CA PHE A 9 -17.60 -0.94 -6.42
C PHE A 9 -16.72 0.11 -5.72
N CYS A 10 -15.72 -0.33 -4.94
CA CYS A 10 -14.93 0.56 -4.08
C CYS A 10 -13.64 1.09 -4.73
N PHE A 11 -13.17 0.55 -5.86
CA PHE A 11 -11.87 0.94 -6.40
C PHE A 11 -11.85 1.24 -7.92
N PRO A 12 -12.33 2.43 -8.33
CA PRO A 12 -11.62 3.25 -9.32
C PRO A 12 -10.55 4.13 -8.64
N TYR A 13 -10.06 3.72 -7.46
CA TYR A 13 -9.08 4.49 -6.70
C TYR A 13 -7.69 4.16 -7.24
N SER A 14 -7.23 4.96 -8.20
CA SER A 14 -5.82 5.01 -8.55
C SER A 14 -5.07 5.51 -7.32
N PHE A 15 -4.23 4.66 -6.74
CA PHE A 15 -3.30 5.09 -5.71
C PHE A 15 -2.26 5.99 -6.40
N ASP A 16 -2.32 7.29 -6.17
CA ASP A 16 -1.30 8.22 -6.67
C ASP A 16 0.03 7.87 -6.00
N ASP A 17 0.99 7.40 -6.81
CA ASP A 17 2.28 6.96 -6.34
C ASP A 17 3.32 8.09 -6.32
N SER A 18 2.91 9.34 -6.56
CA SER A 18 3.76 10.54 -6.50
C SER A 18 4.60 10.61 -5.22
N ASN A 19 3.98 10.39 -4.06
CA ASN A 19 4.69 10.37 -2.77
C ASN A 19 5.74 9.24 -2.69
N THR A 20 5.45 8.09 -3.33
CA THR A 20 6.38 6.97 -3.37
C THR A 20 7.55 7.28 -4.30
N GLU A 21 7.30 7.92 -5.45
CA GLU A 21 8.36 8.39 -6.34
C GLU A 21 9.27 9.41 -5.67
N GLU A 22 8.72 10.38 -4.93
CA GLU A 22 9.51 11.31 -4.13
C GLU A 22 10.35 10.60 -3.08
N LEU A 23 9.78 9.60 -2.39
CA LEU A 23 10.51 8.78 -1.42
C LEU A 23 11.67 8.03 -2.11
N ARG A 24 11.42 7.39 -3.27
CA ARG A 24 12.44 6.67 -4.05
C ARG A 24 13.56 7.61 -4.49
N VAL A 25 13.24 8.85 -4.91
CA VAL A 25 14.24 9.86 -5.27
C VAL A 25 15.05 10.29 -4.04
N ALA A 26 14.42 10.49 -2.88
CA ALA A 26 15.11 10.85 -1.65
C ALA A 26 16.06 9.73 -1.17
N ILE A 27 15.64 8.47 -1.26
CA ILE A 27 16.45 7.30 -0.89
C ILE A 27 17.61 7.10 -1.85
N ARG A 28 17.41 7.29 -3.17
CA ARG A 28 18.52 7.26 -4.15
C ARG A 28 19.59 8.32 -3.88
N LYS A 29 19.25 9.39 -3.15
CA LYS A 29 20.18 10.46 -2.77
C LYS A 29 20.82 10.25 -1.39
N SER A 30 20.41 9.22 -0.64
CA SER A 30 20.98 8.88 0.67
C SER A 30 21.79 7.58 0.61
N ASP A 31 22.63 7.31 1.61
CA ASP A 31 23.36 6.05 1.77
C ASP A 31 22.46 4.90 2.29
N VAL A 32 21.14 5.06 2.20
CA VAL A 32 20.19 4.05 2.65
C VAL A 32 20.04 3.00 1.57
N ASP A 33 20.01 1.72 1.97
CA ASP A 33 19.81 0.62 1.03
C ASP A 33 18.48 0.81 0.30
N VAL A 34 18.58 1.11 -1.00
CA VAL A 34 17.45 1.30 -1.92
C VAL A 34 16.50 0.10 -1.92
N ASN A 35 17.00 -1.10 -1.61
CA ASN A 35 16.19 -2.32 -1.56
C ASN A 35 15.31 -2.39 -0.31
N LEU A 36 15.68 -1.68 0.78
CA LEU A 36 14.90 -1.66 2.02
C LEU A 36 13.56 -0.92 1.84
N PHE A 37 13.50 -0.01 0.87
CA PHE A 37 12.36 0.86 0.61
C PHE A 37 11.84 0.75 -0.83
N TYR A 38 12.28 -0.28 -1.58
CA TYR A 38 11.75 -0.53 -2.91
C TYR A 38 10.32 -1.07 -2.81
N PHE A 39 9.35 -0.16 -2.84
CA PHE A 39 7.94 -0.47 -2.94
C PHE A 39 7.51 -0.23 -4.39
N ASP A 40 7.11 -1.26 -5.15
CA ASP A 40 6.43 -1.08 -6.45
C ASP A 40 4.95 -1.41 -6.28
N PRO A 41 4.06 -0.40 -6.27
CA PRO A 41 2.62 -0.61 -6.10
C PRO A 41 2.01 -1.50 -7.18
N ARG A 42 2.64 -1.61 -8.36
CA ARG A 42 2.09 -2.39 -9.49
C ARG A 42 2.31 -3.88 -9.33
N CYS A 43 3.24 -4.31 -8.48
CA CYS A 43 3.57 -5.71 -8.25
C CYS A 43 2.80 -6.33 -7.07
N ILE A 44 1.94 -5.55 -6.41
CA ILE A 44 1.21 -5.99 -5.22
C ILE A 44 -0.12 -6.60 -5.65
N ASP A 45 -0.43 -7.77 -5.11
CA ASP A 45 -1.80 -8.26 -5.09
C ASP A 45 -2.59 -7.40 -4.09
N TRP A 46 -3.25 -6.37 -4.62
CA TRP A 46 -3.93 -5.38 -3.80
C TRP A 46 -5.12 -5.94 -3.02
N GLU A 47 -5.81 -6.94 -3.57
CA GLU A 47 -6.94 -7.56 -2.87
C GLU A 47 -6.44 -8.33 -1.65
N ASP A 48 -5.41 -9.17 -1.83
CA ASP A 48 -4.79 -9.89 -0.73
C ASP A 48 -4.16 -8.95 0.30
N TYR A 49 -3.40 -7.96 -0.16
CA TYR A 49 -2.73 -7.00 0.73
C TYR A 49 -3.73 -6.23 1.60
N ILE A 50 -4.81 -5.70 1.01
CA ILE A 50 -5.81 -4.92 1.77
C ILE A 50 -6.50 -5.79 2.82
N MET A 51 -6.93 -6.98 2.42
CA MET A 51 -7.75 -7.87 3.25
C MET A 51 -6.95 -8.53 4.36
N ASN A 52 -5.73 -8.97 4.05
CA ASN A 52 -4.94 -9.82 4.95
C ASN A 52 -3.83 -9.07 5.68
N THR A 53 -3.38 -7.92 5.16
CA THR A 53 -2.28 -7.14 5.77
C THR A 53 -2.74 -5.76 6.23
N HIS A 54 -3.33 -4.96 5.35
CA HIS A 54 -3.59 -3.54 5.59
C HIS A 54 -4.65 -3.29 6.67
N ILE A 55 -5.88 -3.80 6.49
CA ILE A 55 -6.97 -3.60 7.45
C ILE A 55 -6.61 -4.21 8.83
N PRO A 56 -6.07 -5.45 8.92
CA PRO A 56 -5.64 -6.01 10.19
C PRO A 56 -4.53 -5.19 10.86
N GLY A 57 -3.56 -4.70 10.09
CA GLY A 57 -2.47 -3.84 10.58
C GLY A 57 -2.97 -2.50 11.12
N LEU A 58 -3.89 -1.85 10.39
CA LEU A 58 -4.54 -0.61 10.81
C LEU A 58 -5.23 -0.77 12.16
N ARG A 59 -6.02 -1.84 12.30
CA ARG A 59 -6.72 -2.15 13.56
C ARG A 59 -5.76 -2.42 14.70
N LYS A 60 -4.62 -3.06 14.42
CA LYS A 60 -3.65 -3.47 15.44
C LYS A 60 -2.75 -2.33 15.93
N TYR A 61 -2.34 -1.44 15.02
CA TYR A 61 -1.27 -0.47 15.31
C TYR A 61 -1.67 1.00 15.17
N SER A 62 -2.70 1.30 14.37
CA SER A 62 -3.04 2.69 14.05
C SER A 62 -4.29 3.17 14.80
N MET A 63 -5.22 2.26 15.09
CA MET A 63 -6.35 2.54 15.96
C MET A 63 -5.88 2.43 17.41
N LYS A 64 -5.62 3.56 18.05
CA LYS A 64 -5.57 3.64 19.52
C LYS A 64 -6.99 3.38 20.06
N PRO A 65 -7.13 2.79 21.27
CA PRO A 65 -8.43 2.72 21.93
C PRO A 65 -9.05 4.12 22.14
#